data_AF-A0A1G3CNS2-F1
#
_entry.id   AF-A0A1G3CNS2-F1
#
_cell.length_a   1.000
_cell.length_b   1.000
_cell.length_c   1.000
_cell.angle_alpha   90.00
_cell.angle_beta   90.00
_cell.angle_gamma   90.00
#
_symmetry.space_group_name_H-M   'P 1'
#
loop_
_entity.id
_entity.type
_entity.pdbx_description
1 polymer ?
#
loop_
_entity_poly.entity_id
_entity_poly.type
_entity_poly.pdbx_seq_one_letter_code
_entity_poly.pdbx_strand_id
1 'polypeptide(L)'
;MKKILSEWFLGFLISAVTYTILFYINAWLTNNLAYGLGVNWIYLPAGLRLFLTLIYGLPGAIGIALASFMICYFGQSPPELITCIGIGLISGFAPYLARAFVLRNINILPDLSNLTLQNLVACILIFAALSAGLHQWWFALRGLDGAGSFNHFLVMMIGDVLGTVLLIGLIKYGLDLLKSLRPA
;
A
#
# COMPACT_ATOMS: atom_id res chain seq x y z
N MET A 1 -29.03 -3.75 5.37
CA MET A 1 -27.98 -3.76 6.43
C MET A 1 -27.10 -5.02 6.41
N LYS A 2 -27.63 -6.25 6.52
CA LYS A 2 -26.79 -7.47 6.54
C LYS A 2 -25.83 -7.62 5.34
N LYS A 3 -26.29 -7.30 4.12
CA LYS A 3 -25.48 -7.38 2.90
C LYS A 3 -24.31 -6.39 2.88
N ILE A 4 -24.57 -5.14 3.27
CA ILE A 4 -23.57 -4.06 3.35
C ILE A 4 -22.51 -4.39 4.42
N LEU A 5 -22.93 -4.92 5.57
CA LEU A 5 -22.01 -5.36 6.62
C LEU A 5 -21.12 -6.53 6.15
N SER A 6 -21.67 -7.45 5.36
CA SER A 6 -20.93 -8.57 4.76
C SER A 6 -19.86 -8.09 3.77
N GLU A 7 -20.21 -7.17 2.86
CA GLU A 7 -19.25 -6.61 1.88
C GLU A 7 -18.13 -5.82 2.56
N TRP A 8 -18.47 -5.06 3.61
CA TRP A 8 -17.49 -4.33 4.41
C TRP A 8 -16.51 -5.26 5.11
N PHE A 9 -17.03 -6.31 5.76
CA PHE A 9 -16.22 -7.32 6.43
C PHE A 9 -15.33 -8.11 5.45
N LEU A 10 -15.86 -8.46 4.28
CA LEU A 10 -15.09 -9.11 3.22
C LEU A 10 -13.96 -8.21 2.71
N GLY A 11 -14.22 -6.93 2.46
CA GLY A 11 -13.19 -5.98 2.04
C GLY A 11 -12.06 -5.85 3.07
N PHE A 12 -12.41 -5.81 4.35
CA PHE A 12 -11.44 -5.84 5.44
C PHE A 12 -10.60 -7.12 5.44
N LEU A 13 -11.24 -8.29 5.39
CA LEU A 13 -10.55 -9.59 5.47
C LEU A 13 -9.65 -9.83 4.25
N ILE A 14 -10.18 -9.58 3.05
CA ILE A 14 -9.42 -9.71 1.80
C ILE A 14 -8.20 -8.79 1.85
N SER A 15 -8.38 -7.55 2.29
CA SER A 15 -7.28 -6.59 2.36
C SER A 15 -6.21 -7.02 3.36
N ALA A 16 -6.59 -7.46 4.56
CA ALA A 16 -5.65 -7.91 5.57
C ALA A 16 -4.86 -9.14 5.11
N VAL A 17 -5.54 -10.16 4.56
CA VAL A 17 -4.91 -11.41 4.14
C VAL A 17 -4.01 -11.20 2.92
N THR A 18 -4.52 -10.58 1.86
CA THR A 18 -3.75 -10.40 0.61
C THR A 18 -2.54 -9.50 0.83
N TYR A 19 -2.67 -8.45 1.63
CA TYR A 19 -1.54 -7.60 2.00
C TYR A 19 -0.49 -8.36 2.79
N THR A 20 -0.89 -9.15 3.78
CA THR A 20 0.05 -9.95 4.58
C THR A 20 0.82 -10.94 3.73
N ILE A 21 0.13 -11.68 2.85
CA ILE A 21 0.76 -12.64 1.94
C ILE A 21 1.76 -11.93 1.03
N LEU A 22 1.34 -10.83 0.38
CA LEU A 22 2.21 -10.11 -0.54
C LEU A 22 3.41 -9.46 0.18
N PHE A 23 3.25 -9.05 1.43
CA PHE A 23 4.36 -8.53 2.25
C PHE A 23 5.46 -9.57 2.41
N TYR A 24 5.13 -10.81 2.79
CA TYR A 24 6.12 -11.87 2.96
C TYR A 24 6.72 -12.33 1.63
N ILE A 25 5.92 -12.41 0.56
CA ILE A 25 6.44 -12.70 -0.79
C ILE A 25 7.41 -11.61 -1.22
N ASN A 26 7.08 -10.34 -1.00
CA ASN A 26 7.98 -9.22 -1.32
C ASN A 26 9.27 -9.33 -0.51
N ALA A 27 9.19 -9.54 0.81
CA ALA A 27 10.38 -9.68 1.66
C ALA A 27 11.32 -10.79 1.18
N TRP A 28 10.76 -11.91 0.72
CA TRP A 28 11.54 -13.01 0.12
C TRP A 28 12.17 -12.61 -1.23
N LEU A 29 11.40 -11.99 -2.13
CA LEU A 29 11.86 -11.62 -3.47
C LEU A 29 12.88 -10.47 -3.46
N THR A 30 12.68 -9.48 -2.60
CA THR A 30 13.44 -8.22 -2.57
C THR A 30 14.50 -8.20 -1.48
N ASN A 31 14.89 -9.38 -0.96
CA ASN A 31 15.87 -9.47 0.14
C ASN A 31 17.20 -8.76 -0.21
N ASN A 32 17.65 -8.85 -1.47
CA ASN A 32 18.86 -8.18 -1.97
C ASN A 32 18.63 -6.71 -2.40
N LEU A 33 17.40 -6.21 -2.33
CA LEU A 33 16.99 -4.85 -2.74
C LEU A 33 16.57 -3.99 -1.54
N ALA A 34 16.81 -4.48 -0.32
CA ALA A 34 16.57 -3.72 0.90
C ALA A 34 17.60 -2.60 1.06
N TYR A 35 17.12 -1.39 1.36
CA TYR A 35 17.97 -0.23 1.63
C TYR A 35 18.08 0.06 3.13
N GLY A 36 17.01 -0.18 3.88
CA GLY A 36 16.95 0.08 5.32
C GLY A 36 15.67 -0.47 5.95
N LEU A 37 15.42 -0.12 7.22
CA LEU A 37 14.27 -0.59 7.99
C LEU A 37 12.94 -0.26 7.29
N GLY A 38 12.30 -1.28 6.73
CA GLY A 38 11.03 -1.14 6.01
C GLY A 38 11.13 -0.41 4.66
N VAL A 39 12.33 -0.17 4.14
CA VAL A 39 12.57 0.55 2.88
C VAL A 39 13.24 -0.36 1.87
N ASN A 40 12.56 -0.60 0.75
CA ASN A 40 13.05 -1.40 -0.37
C ASN A 40 13.02 -0.58 -1.66
N TRP A 41 13.96 -0.83 -2.58
CA TRP A 41 13.99 -0.20 -3.89
C TRP A 41 12.81 -0.59 -4.80
N ILE A 42 12.19 -1.74 -4.52
CA ILE A 42 10.95 -2.19 -5.15
C ILE A 42 10.06 -2.71 -4.03
N TYR A 43 8.86 -2.15 -3.89
CA TYR A 43 7.93 -2.55 -2.82
C TYR A 43 6.54 -2.85 -3.40
N LEU A 44 6.33 -4.09 -3.83
CA LEU A 44 5.05 -4.54 -4.41
C LEU A 44 3.83 -4.30 -3.49
N PRO A 45 3.93 -4.45 -2.15
CA PRO A 45 2.81 -4.17 -1.26
C PRO A 45 2.31 -2.73 -1.37
N ALA A 46 3.12 -1.76 -1.81
CA ALA A 46 2.67 -0.39 -2.06
C ALA A 46 1.51 -0.33 -3.06
N GLY A 47 1.65 -1.00 -4.20
CA GLY A 47 0.59 -1.01 -5.21
C GLY A 47 -0.67 -1.66 -4.68
N LEU A 48 -0.52 -2.74 -3.93
CA LEU A 48 -1.67 -3.47 -3.39
C LEU A 48 -2.41 -2.61 -2.36
N ARG A 49 -1.69 -1.87 -1.51
CA ARG A 49 -2.29 -0.91 -0.57
C ARG A 49 -3.13 0.14 -1.30
N LEU A 50 -2.61 0.71 -2.39
CA LEU A 50 -3.34 1.66 -3.21
C LEU A 50 -4.58 1.01 -3.84
N PHE A 51 -4.46 -0.15 -4.46
CA PHE A 51 -5.58 -0.85 -5.09
C PHE A 51 -6.69 -1.24 -4.12
N LEU A 52 -6.34 -1.86 -2.99
CA LEU A 52 -7.31 -2.31 -2.00
C LEU A 52 -8.08 -1.15 -1.38
N THR A 53 -7.42 -0.01 -1.14
CA THR A 53 -8.11 1.19 -0.64
C THR A 53 -8.92 1.91 -1.72
N LEU A 54 -8.55 1.79 -3.00
CA LEU A 54 -9.38 2.28 -4.11
C LEU A 54 -10.67 1.46 -4.25
N ILE A 55 -10.57 0.13 -4.16
CA ILE A 55 -11.70 -0.81 -4.33
C ILE A 55 -12.61 -0.83 -3.10
N TYR A 56 -12.03 -1.06 -1.92
CA TYR A 56 -12.80 -1.26 -0.69
C TYR A 56 -12.95 0.02 0.13
N GLY A 57 -12.16 1.07 -0.11
CA GLY A 57 -12.22 2.29 0.69
C GLY A 57 -11.74 2.08 2.12
N LEU A 58 -12.55 2.55 3.09
CA LEU A 58 -12.25 2.47 4.52
C LEU A 58 -12.02 1.05 5.07
N PRO A 59 -12.87 0.03 4.78
CA PRO A 59 -12.60 -1.33 5.26
C PRO A 59 -11.26 -1.88 4.77
N GLY A 60 -10.86 -1.55 3.53
CA GLY A 60 -9.55 -1.93 3.01
C GLY A 60 -8.40 -1.27 3.76
N ALA A 61 -8.52 0.03 4.05
CA ALA A 61 -7.55 0.79 4.84
C ALA A 61 -7.38 0.20 6.26
N ILE A 62 -8.48 -0.14 6.93
CA ILE A 62 -8.47 -0.76 8.26
C ILE A 62 -7.83 -2.15 8.21
N GLY A 63 -8.13 -2.96 7.18
CA GLY A 63 -7.54 -4.28 6.99
C GLY A 63 -6.02 -4.22 6.81
N ILE A 64 -5.53 -3.30 5.98
CA ILE A 64 -4.10 -3.05 5.79
C ILE A 64 -3.46 -2.55 7.08
N ALA A 65 -4.12 -1.64 7.80
CA ALA A 65 -3.60 -1.08 9.04
C ALA A 65 -3.41 -2.16 10.11
N LEU A 66 -4.41 -3.03 10.29
CA LEU A 66 -4.33 -4.14 11.22
C LEU A 66 -3.23 -5.13 10.80
N ALA A 67 -3.19 -5.51 9.52
CA ALA A 67 -2.16 -6.42 9.02
C ALA A 67 -0.75 -5.85 9.24
N SER A 68 -0.54 -4.57 8.92
CA SER A 68 0.75 -3.88 9.10
C SER A 68 1.15 -3.79 10.57
N PHE A 69 0.20 -3.52 11.47
CA PHE A 69 0.42 -3.56 12.91
C PHE A 69 0.83 -4.96 13.38
N MET A 70 0.10 -6.00 12.97
CA MET A 70 0.40 -7.40 13.34
C MET A 70 1.77 -7.83 12.84
N ILE A 71 2.12 -7.51 11.59
CA ILE A 71 3.44 -7.78 11.00
C ILE A 71 4.55 -7.10 11.80
N CYS A 72 4.35 -5.84 12.19
CA CYS A 72 5.32 -5.11 13.00
C CYS A 72 5.48 -5.71 14.40
N TYR A 73 4.36 -5.99 15.07
CA TYR A 73 4.32 -6.39 16.48
C TYR A 73 4.81 -7.84 16.70
N PHE A 74 4.52 -8.74 15.76
CA PHE A 74 4.96 -10.15 15.82
C PHE A 74 6.25 -10.42 15.02
N GLY A 75 6.90 -9.38 14.50
CA GLY A 75 8.18 -9.50 13.82
C GLY A 75 9.32 -9.97 14.75
N GLN A 76 10.49 -10.27 14.18
CA GLN A 76 11.64 -10.80 14.96
C GLN A 76 12.24 -9.79 15.95
N SER A 77 12.07 -8.49 15.72
CA SER A 77 12.54 -7.43 16.61
C SER A 77 11.54 -6.28 16.59
N PRO A 78 10.40 -6.45 17.28
CA PRO A 78 9.33 -5.46 17.22
C PRO A 78 9.78 -4.18 17.96
N PRO A 79 9.59 -3.01 17.35
CA PRO A 79 9.76 -1.75 18.07
C PRO A 79 8.66 -1.59 19.13
N GLU A 80 8.74 -0.52 19.92
CA GLU A 80 7.73 -0.21 20.94
C GLU A 80 6.31 -0.20 20.35
N LEU A 81 5.32 -0.62 21.15
CA LEU A 81 3.91 -0.76 20.76
C LEU A 81 3.37 0.46 20.00
N ILE A 82 3.68 1.67 20.49
CA ILE A 82 3.25 2.94 19.87
C ILE A 82 3.80 3.05 18.44
N THR A 83 5.06 2.68 18.23
CA THR A 83 5.71 2.69 16.91
C THR A 83 4.98 1.77 15.94
N CYS A 84 4.64 0.54 16.36
CA CYS A 84 3.89 -0.41 15.52
C CYS A 84 2.48 0.08 15.21
N ILE A 85 1.78 0.68 16.17
CA ILE A 85 0.46 1.28 15.92
C ILE A 85 0.57 2.37 14.85
N GLY A 86 1.57 3.26 14.95
CA GLY A 86 1.79 4.30 13.96
C GLY A 86 2.10 3.73 12.56
N ILE A 87 2.97 2.72 12.46
CA ILE A 87 3.24 2.03 11.19
C ILE A 87 1.96 1.44 10.59
N GLY A 88 1.14 0.80 11.42
CA GLY A 88 -0.14 0.25 11.02
C GLY A 88 -1.06 1.32 10.44
N LEU A 89 -1.31 2.37 11.21
CA LEU A 89 -2.18 3.48 10.81
C LEU A 89 -1.68 4.14 9.52
N ILE A 90 -0.39 4.46 9.43
CA ILE A 90 0.16 5.11 8.24
C ILE A 90 0.04 4.19 7.02
N SER A 91 0.35 2.91 7.16
CA SER A 91 0.29 1.95 6.05
C SER A 91 -1.10 1.83 5.44
N GLY A 92 -2.14 1.80 6.28
CA GLY A 92 -3.53 1.70 5.81
C GLY A 92 -4.13 3.03 5.37
N PHE A 93 -3.87 4.12 6.10
CA PHE A 93 -4.54 5.39 5.88
C PHE A 93 -3.82 6.32 4.89
N ALA A 94 -2.50 6.22 4.69
CA ALA A 94 -1.81 6.99 3.65
C ALA A 94 -2.43 6.82 2.25
N PRO A 95 -2.66 5.59 1.73
CA PRO A 95 -3.32 5.41 0.43
C PRO A 95 -4.78 5.85 0.44
N TYR A 96 -5.48 5.74 1.57
CA TYR A 96 -6.86 6.23 1.70
C TYR A 96 -6.94 7.77 1.64
N LEU A 97 -6.00 8.48 2.29
CA LEU A 97 -5.87 9.93 2.20
C LEU A 97 -5.49 10.35 0.78
N ALA A 98 -4.55 9.64 0.14
CA ALA A 98 -4.17 9.88 -1.24
C ALA A 98 -5.38 9.78 -2.18
N ARG A 99 -6.19 8.72 -2.03
CA ARG A 99 -7.47 8.56 -2.73
C ARG A 99 -8.41 9.74 -2.47
N ALA A 100 -8.62 10.13 -1.21
CA ALA A 100 -9.54 11.21 -0.88
C ALA A 100 -9.09 12.57 -1.45
N PHE A 101 -7.78 12.85 -1.42
CA PHE A 101 -7.20 14.05 -2.00
C PHE A 101 -7.38 14.06 -3.52
N VAL A 102 -7.05 12.95 -4.18
CA VAL A 102 -7.20 12.84 -5.64
C VAL A 102 -8.66 12.97 -6.06
N LEU A 103 -9.60 12.27 -5.42
CA LEU A 103 -11.03 12.35 -5.75
C LEU A 103 -11.60 13.77 -5.59
N ARG A 104 -11.06 14.58 -4.67
CA ARG A 104 -11.50 15.96 -4.44
C ARG A 104 -10.89 16.96 -5.42
N ASN A 105 -9.64 16.74 -5.84
CA ASN A 105 -8.88 17.70 -6.63
C ASN A 105 -8.81 17.36 -8.12
N ILE A 106 -8.98 16.08 -8.46
CA ILE A 106 -9.03 15.53 -9.81
C ILE A 106 -10.42 14.92 -9.91
N ASN A 107 -11.24 15.34 -10.87
CA ASN A 107 -12.64 14.92 -11.04
C ASN A 107 -12.79 13.41 -11.38
N ILE A 108 -12.25 12.52 -10.56
CA ILE A 108 -12.37 11.06 -10.67
C ILE A 108 -13.66 10.68 -9.96
N LEU A 109 -14.50 9.91 -10.65
CA LEU A 109 -15.74 9.41 -10.10
C LEU A 109 -15.47 8.41 -8.96
N PRO A 110 -16.32 8.36 -7.93
CA PRO A 110 -16.14 7.44 -6.80
C PRO A 110 -16.10 5.95 -7.19
N ASP A 111 -16.70 5.61 -8.32
CA ASP A 111 -16.74 4.26 -8.91
C ASP A 111 -15.51 3.94 -9.77
N LEU A 112 -14.56 4.88 -9.91
CA LEU A 112 -13.34 4.76 -10.71
C LEU A 112 -13.61 4.51 -12.21
N SER A 113 -14.82 4.78 -12.70
CA SER A 113 -15.21 4.51 -14.09
C SER A 113 -14.49 5.40 -15.12
N ASN A 114 -14.06 6.60 -14.72
CA ASN A 114 -13.35 7.55 -15.58
C ASN A 114 -11.84 7.63 -15.30
N LEU A 115 -11.26 6.55 -14.77
CA LEU A 115 -9.87 6.52 -14.37
C LEU A 115 -8.95 6.40 -15.60
N THR A 116 -8.41 7.55 -16.03
CA THR A 116 -7.42 7.62 -17.12
C THR A 116 -6.03 7.20 -16.63
N LEU A 117 -5.14 6.83 -17.56
CA LEU A 117 -3.74 6.53 -17.23
C LEU A 117 -3.05 7.71 -16.51
N GLN A 118 -3.34 8.94 -16.92
CA GLN A 118 -2.80 10.14 -16.30
C GLN A 118 -3.26 10.29 -14.84
N ASN A 119 -4.55 10.06 -14.60
CA ASN A 119 -5.13 10.11 -13.25
C ASN A 119 -4.56 8.99 -12.36
N LEU A 120 -4.31 7.80 -12.93
CA LEU A 120 -3.66 6.70 -12.23
C LEU A 120 -2.22 7.07 -11.83
N VAL A 121 -1.44 7.63 -12.74
CA VAL A 121 -0.07 8.07 -12.45
C VAL A 121 -0.07 9.15 -11.36
N ALA A 122 -0.99 10.12 -11.42
CA ALA A 122 -1.14 11.12 -10.37
C ALA A 122 -1.48 10.49 -9.01
N CYS A 123 -2.41 9.52 -8.97
CA CYS A 123 -2.70 8.73 -7.77
C CYS A 123 -1.46 8.07 -7.20
N ILE A 124 -0.67 7.39 -8.03
CA ILE A 124 0.54 6.67 -7.60
C ILE A 124 1.57 7.64 -7.01
N LEU A 125 1.80 8.78 -7.67
CA LEU A 125 2.79 9.76 -7.20
C LEU A 125 2.36 10.41 -5.87
N ILE A 126 1.09 10.81 -5.75
CA ILE A 126 0.55 11.41 -4.52
C ILE A 126 0.57 10.38 -3.39
N PHE A 127 0.15 9.14 -3.67
CA PHE A 127 0.23 8.04 -2.71
C PHE A 127 1.67 7.79 -2.26
N ALA A 128 2.62 7.63 -3.18
CA ALA A 128 4.00 7.34 -2.84
C ALA A 128 4.63 8.45 -2.00
N ALA A 129 4.36 9.72 -2.33
CA ALA A 129 4.83 10.86 -1.56
C ALA A 129 4.21 10.90 -0.15
N LEU A 130 2.91 10.68 -0.02
CA LEU A 130 2.23 10.63 1.29
C LEU A 130 2.67 9.43 2.13
N SER A 131 2.77 8.25 1.51
CA SER A 131 3.24 7.01 2.14
C SER A 131 4.66 7.20 2.68
N ALA A 132 5.62 7.56 1.81
CA ALA A 132 7.00 7.76 2.22
C ALA A 132 7.13 8.89 3.24
N GLY A 133 6.46 10.02 3.00
CA GLY A 133 6.52 11.20 3.88
C GLY A 133 6.04 10.89 5.29
N LEU A 134 4.87 10.26 5.43
CA LEU A 134 4.31 9.93 6.74
C LEU A 134 5.16 8.88 7.48
N HIS A 135 5.66 7.84 6.79
CA HIS A 135 6.51 6.83 7.43
C HIS A 135 7.83 7.43 7.91
N GLN A 136 8.52 8.20 7.07
CA GLN A 136 9.80 8.79 7.47
C GLN A 136 9.63 9.86 8.53
N TRP A 137 8.56 10.66 8.47
CA TRP A 137 8.24 11.59 9.55
C TRP A 137 7.97 10.86 10.87
N TRP A 138 7.22 9.76 10.83
CA TRP A 138 6.98 8.93 12.02
C TRP A 138 8.27 8.31 12.56
N PHE A 139 9.13 7.77 11.69
CA PHE A 139 10.40 7.18 12.11
C PHE A 139 11.35 8.21 12.71
N ALA A 140 11.39 9.43 12.16
CA ALA A 140 12.15 10.54 12.72
C ALA A 140 11.63 10.94 14.12
N LEU A 141 10.31 11.04 14.30
CA LEU A 141 9.70 11.34 15.60
C LEU A 141 9.96 10.28 16.67
N ARG A 142 10.06 9.01 16.26
CA ARG A 142 10.32 7.88 17.15
C ARG A 142 11.81 7.65 17.42
N GLY A 143 12.70 8.40 16.76
CA GLY A 143 14.14 8.31 16.96
C GLY A 143 14.73 6.95 16.57
N LEU A 144 14.19 6.31 15.53
CA LEU A 144 14.70 5.01 15.07
C LEU A 144 16.06 5.19 14.37
N ASP A 145 17.10 4.54 14.89
CA ASP A 145 18.44 4.58 14.32
C ASP A 145 18.43 4.09 12.87
N GLY A 146 19.02 4.88 11.97
CA GLY A 146 19.09 4.55 10.55
C GLY A 146 17.75 4.65 9.80
N ALA A 147 16.76 5.38 10.32
CA ALA A 147 15.51 5.68 9.61
C ALA A 147 15.15 7.18 9.71
N GLY A 148 14.15 7.64 8.94
CA GLY A 148 13.64 9.01 9.03
C GLY A 148 14.46 10.09 8.30
N SER A 149 15.52 9.70 7.59
CA SER A 149 16.32 10.64 6.77
C SER A 149 15.65 10.95 5.41
N PHE A 150 16.10 12.03 4.77
CA PHE A 150 15.67 12.38 3.40
C PHE A 150 16.00 11.30 2.36
N ASN A 151 17.14 10.60 2.50
CA ASN A 151 17.48 9.49 1.60
C ASN A 151 16.48 8.33 1.71
N HIS A 152 16.09 7.98 2.94
CA HIS A 152 15.06 6.96 3.18
C HIS A 152 13.71 7.36 2.59
N PHE A 153 13.36 8.65 2.63
CA PHE A 153 12.16 9.18 1.98
C PHE A 153 12.21 8.95 0.46
N LEU A 154 13.32 9.33 -0.19
CA LEU A 154 13.45 9.18 -1.63
C LEU A 154 13.42 7.72 -2.07
N VAL A 155 14.16 6.84 -1.38
CA VAL A 155 14.19 5.41 -1.72
C VAL A 155 12.82 4.77 -1.51
N MET A 156 12.13 5.09 -0.41
CA MET A 156 10.78 4.58 -0.16
C MET A 156 9.78 5.09 -1.19
N MET A 157 9.87 6.37 -1.59
CA MET A 157 9.01 6.93 -2.64
C MET A 157 9.24 6.23 -3.97
N ILE A 158 10.50 6.02 -4.38
CA ILE A 158 10.85 5.30 -5.60
C ILE A 158 10.36 3.85 -5.52
N GLY A 159 10.57 3.18 -4.38
CA GLY A 159 10.13 1.81 -4.15
C GLY A 159 8.62 1.65 -4.22
N ASP A 160 7.87 2.61 -3.66
CA ASP A 160 6.41 2.64 -3.73
C ASP A 160 5.92 2.89 -5.16
N VAL A 161 6.56 3.78 -5.92
CA VAL A 161 6.23 4.02 -7.34
C VAL A 161 6.52 2.78 -8.19
N LEU A 162 7.73 2.25 -8.12
CA LEU A 162 8.16 1.09 -8.92
C LEU A 162 7.35 -0.15 -8.56
N GLY A 163 7.15 -0.41 -7.27
CA GLY A 163 6.35 -1.52 -6.79
C GLY A 163 4.90 -1.44 -7.24
N THR A 164 4.32 -0.22 -7.25
CA THR A 164 2.96 0.00 -7.76
C THR A 164 2.86 -0.22 -9.26
N VAL A 165 3.75 0.38 -10.05
CA VAL A 165 3.76 0.20 -11.52
C VAL A 165 3.96 -1.26 -11.89
N LEU A 166 4.87 -1.96 -11.20
CA LEU A 166 5.12 -3.39 -11.42
C LEU A 166 3.87 -4.22 -11.12
N LEU A 167 3.20 -3.98 -9.99
CA LEU A 167 1.98 -4.71 -9.64
C LEU A 167 0.86 -4.47 -10.67
N ILE A 168 0.67 -3.23 -11.13
CA ILE A 168 -0.29 -2.90 -12.19
C ILE A 168 0.04 -3.70 -13.47
N GLY A 169 1.33 -3.70 -13.85
CA GLY A 169 1.81 -4.45 -15.00
C GLY A 169 1.54 -5.95 -14.89
N LEU A 170 1.80 -6.54 -13.73
CA LEU A 170 1.55 -7.97 -13.46
C LEU A 170 0.06 -8.31 -13.53
N ILE A 171 -0.81 -7.47 -12.94
CA ILE A 171 -2.26 -7.67 -13.00
C ILE A 171 -2.73 -7.61 -14.45
N LYS A 172 -2.30 -6.59 -15.21
CA LYS A 172 -2.68 -6.43 -16.62
C LYS A 172 -2.22 -7.62 -17.46
N TYR A 173 -0.96 -8.02 -17.32
CA TYR A 173 -0.41 -9.17 -18.03
C TYR A 173 -1.15 -10.47 -17.71
N GLY A 174 -1.46 -10.71 -16.43
CA GLY A 174 -2.25 -11.88 -16.02
C GLY A 174 -3.66 -11.89 -16.63
N LEU A 175 -4.32 -10.72 -16.71
CA LEU A 175 -5.63 -10.60 -17.36
C LEU A 175 -5.56 -10.84 -18.87
N ASP A 176 -4.53 -10.34 -19.54
CA ASP A 176 -4.34 -10.54 -20.98
C ASP A 176 -4.06 -12.02 -21.29
N LEU A 177 -3.28 -12.71 -20.45
CA LEU A 177 -3.08 -14.15 -20.55
C LEU A 177 -4.39 -14.94 -20.35
N LEU A 178 -5.18 -14.60 -19.33
CA LEU A 178 -6.48 -15.25 -19.09
C LEU A 178 -7.46 -15.05 -20.25
N LYS A 179 -7.47 -13.87 -20.87
CA LYS A 179 -8.26 -13.61 -22.08
C LYS A 179 -7.75 -14.44 -23.26
N SER A 180 -6.43 -14.53 -23.44
CA SER A 180 -5.82 -15.37 -24.48
C SER A 180 -6.10 -16.86 -24.29
N LEU A 181 -6.35 -17.31 -23.07
CA LEU A 181 -6.61 -18.72 -22.72
C LEU A 181 -8.10 -19.08 -22.73
N ARG A 182 -9.03 -18.13 -22.84
CA ARG A 182 -10.45 -18.43 -23.07
C ARG A 182 -10.68 -18.63 -24.57
N PRO A 183 -10.97 -19.85 -25.05
CA PRO A 183 -11.54 -20.01 -26.38
C PRO A 183 -12.93 -19.35 -26.39
N ALA A 184 -13.26 -18.74 -27.53
CA ALA A 184 -14.54 -18.07 -27.77
C ALA A 184 -15.75 -19.00 -27.54
#